data_AF-Q22979-F1
#
_entry.id   AF-Q22979-F1
#
_cell.length_a   1.000
_cell.length_b   1.000
_cell.length_c   1.000
_cell.angle_alpha   90.00
_cell.angle_beta   90.00
_cell.angle_gamma   90.00
#
_symmetry.space_group_name_H-M   'P 1'
#
loop_
_entity.id
_entity.type
_entity.pdbx_description
1 polymer ?
#
loop_
_entity_poly.entity_id
_entity_poly.type
_entity_poly.pdbx_seq_one_letter_code
_entity_poly.pdbx_strand_id
1 'polypeptide(L)' 'MSIMNSFVNDVFERIAAEASRLAHYNKRSTISSREIQTAVRLILPGELAKNAVSEGTNAVTKYTSSK' A
#
# COMPACT_ATOMS: atom_id res chain seq x y z
N MET A 1 23.05 5.78 4.36
CA MET A 1 21.72 5.20 4.64
C MET A 1 20.57 6.22 4.64
N SER A 2 20.82 7.54 4.65
CA SER A 2 19.77 8.57 4.57
C SER A 2 18.92 8.48 3.29
N ILE A 3 19.54 8.23 2.14
CA ILE A 3 18.86 8.17 0.83
C ILE A 3 17.75 7.11 0.82
N MET A 4 18.04 5.89 1.31
CA MET A 4 17.03 4.82 1.36
C MET A 4 15.88 5.16 2.31
N ASN A 5 16.17 5.81 3.45
CA ASN A 5 15.13 6.25 4.38
C ASN A 5 14.21 7.30 3.74
N SER A 6 14.79 8.29 3.06
CA SER A 6 14.01 9.30 2.32
C SER A 6 13.17 8.68 1.20
N PHE A 7 13.71 7.70 0.47
CA PHE A 7 12.95 6.98 -0.55
C PHE A 7 11.74 6.23 0.02
N VAL A 8 11.93 5.51 1.12
CA VAL A 8 10.83 4.79 1.80
C VAL A 8 9.75 5.76 2.28
N ASN A 9 10.15 6.90 2.87
CA ASN A 9 9.20 7.91 3.35
C ASN A 9 8.39 8.54 2.21
N ASP A 10 9.01 8.88 1.09
CA ASP A 10 8.31 9.43 -0.08
C ASP A 10 7.28 8.44 -0.65
N VAL A 11 7.66 7.17 -0.81
CA VAL A 11 6.72 6.13 -1.29
C VAL A 11 5.59 5.88 -0.29
N PHE A 12 5.91 5.86 1.01
CA PHE A 12 4.92 5.68 2.07
C PHE A 12 3.87 6.81 2.05
N GLU A 13 4.31 8.07 1.98
CA GLU A 13 3.42 9.22 1.97
C GLU A 13 2.48 9.20 0.76
N ARG A 14 3.01 8.88 -0.43
CA ARG A 14 2.21 8.76 -1.66
C ARG A 14 1.14 7.68 -1.55
N ILE A 15 1.49 6.49 -1.05
CA ILE A 15 0.54 5.37 -0.88
C ILE A 15 -0.51 5.73 0.17
N ALA A 16 -0.11 6.27 1.32
CA ALA A 16 -1.03 6.65 2.39
C ALA A 16 -2.02 7.73 1.95
N ALA A 17 -1.54 8.76 1.24
CA ALA A 17 -2.38 9.83 0.71
C ALA A 17 -3.40 9.30 -0.32
N GLU A 18 -2.98 8.43 -1.24
CA GLU A 18 -3.89 7.81 -2.20
C GLU A 18 -4.90 6.87 -1.52
N ALA A 19 -4.47 6.06 -0.55
CA ALA A 19 -5.37 5.19 0.20
C ALA A 19 -6.41 5.97 1.01
N SER A 20 -6.03 7.12 1.58
CA SER A 20 -6.94 8.04 2.24
C SER A 20 -7.97 8.63 1.27
N ARG A 21 -7.53 9.07 0.08
CA ARG A 21 -8.45 9.54 -0.98
C ARG A 21 -9.42 8.45 -1.41
N LEU A 22 -8.95 7.22 -1.59
CA LEU A 22 -9.79 6.06 -1.94
C LEU A 22 -10.81 5.73 -0.85
N ALA A 23 -10.44 5.77 0.43
CA ALA A 23 -11.39 5.57 1.53
C ALA A 23 -12.45 6.68 1.55
N HIS A 24 -12.03 7.93 1.36
CA HIS A 24 -12.93 9.09 1.30
C HIS A 24 -13.92 9.00 0.13
N TYR A 25 -13.45 8.67 -1.08
CA TYR A 25 -14.32 8.49 -2.26
C TYR A 25 -15.36 7.39 -2.06
N ASN A 26 -15.02 6.34 -1.32
CA ASN A 26 -15.93 5.25 -0.99
C ASN A 26 -16.75 5.50 0.28
N LYS A 27 -16.72 6.71 0.86
CA LYS A 27 -17.41 7.09 2.11
C LYS A 27 -17.10 6.15 3.28
N ARG A 28 -15.85 5.66 3.35
CA ARG A 28 -15.37 4.79 4.43
C ARG A 28 -14.54 5.59 5.42
N SER A 29 -14.75 5.32 6.71
CA SER A 29 -13.94 5.87 7.81
C SER A 29 -12.69 5.03 8.12
N THR A 30 -12.52 3.88 7.45
CA THR A 30 -11.43 2.94 7.70
C THR A 30 -10.70 2.64 6.40
N ILE A 31 -9.37 2.78 6.42
CA ILE A 31 -8.48 2.33 5.35
C ILE A 31 -8.20 0.85 5.60
N SER A 32 -8.66 -0.02 4.70
CA SER A 32 -8.37 -1.46 4.74
C SER A 32 -7.20 -1.82 3.82
N SER A 33 -6.78 -3.08 3.85
CA SER A 33 -5.80 -3.62 2.91
C SER A 33 -6.21 -3.42 1.44
N ARG A 34 -7.51 -3.32 1.14
CA ARG A 34 -8.02 -3.06 -0.21
C ARG A 34 -7.64 -1.66 -0.72
N GLU A 35 -7.83 -0.63 0.10
CA GLU A 35 -7.47 0.74 -0.29
C GLU A 35 -5.95 0.87 -0.46
N ILE A 36 -5.16 0.21 0.40
CA ILE A 36 -3.69 0.15 0.27
C ILE A 36 -3.27 -0.57 -1.02
N GLN A 37 -3.83 -1.75 -1.32
CA GLN A 37 -3.52 -2.48 -2.56
C GLN A 37 -3.89 -1.69 -3.81
N THR A 38 -5.02 -0.98 -3.77
CA THR A 38 -5.45 -0.13 -4.89
C THR A 38 -4.53 1.08 -5.05
N ALA A 39 -4.14 1.73 -3.95
CA ALA A 39 -3.16 2.81 -3.96
C ALA A 39 -1.81 2.36 -4.52
N VAL A 40 -1.31 1.18 -4.13
CA VAL A 40 -0.08 0.59 -4.68
C VAL A 40 -0.17 0.43 -6.20
N ARG A 41 -1.31 -0.04 -6.72
CA ARG A 41 -1.52 -0.18 -8.18
C ARG A 41 -1.58 1.16 -8.92
N LEU A 42 -2.01 2.23 -8.26
CA LEU A 42 -2.05 3.58 -8.84
C LEU A 42 -0.67 4.26 -8.81
N ILE A 43 0.11 4.04 -7.75
CA ILE A 43 1.41 4.71 -7.53
C ILE A 43 2.56 4.01 -8.26
N LEU A 44 2.57 2.67 -8.30
CA LEU A 44 3.68 1.90 -8.88
C LEU A 44 3.40 1.49 -10.33
N PRO A 45 4.41 1.49 -11.22
CA PRO A 45 4.22 1.11 -12.61
C PRO A 45 4.27 -0.41 -12.82
N GLY A 46 3.45 -0.92 -13.75
CA GLY A 46 3.62 -2.24 -14.39
C GLY A 46 3.89 -3.42 -13.45
N GLU A 47 4.99 -4.14 -13.70
CA GLU A 47 5.38 -5.32 -12.92
C GLU A 47 5.72 -5.01 -11.45
N LEU A 48 6.18 -3.79 -11.14
CA LEU A 48 6.43 -3.39 -9.75
C LEU A 48 5.14 -3.40 -8.93
N ALA A 49 4.02 -2.92 -9.50
CA ALA A 49 2.73 -2.98 -8.83
C ALA A 49 2.27 -4.42 -8.59
N LYS A 50 2.46 -5.33 -9.57
CA LYS A 50 2.09 -6.74 -9.43
C LYS A 50 2.88 -7.43 -8.32
N ASN A 51 4.19 -7.25 -8.30
CA ASN A 51 5.08 -7.82 -7.29
C ASN A 51 4.77 -7.26 -5.90
N ALA A 52 4.61 -5.93 -5.78
CA ALA A 52 4.30 -5.28 -4.50
C ALA A 52 2.96 -5.74 -3.92
N VAL A 53 1.92 -5.90 -4.76
CA VAL A 53 0.63 -6.44 -4.31
C VAL A 53 0.76 -7.89 -3.88
N SER A 54 1.49 -8.72 -4.64
CA SER A 54 1.74 -10.12 -4.28
C SER A 54 2.43 -10.26 -2.92
N GLU A 55 3.52 -9.51 -2.70
CA GLU A 55 4.24 -9.51 -1.42
C GLU A 55 3.37 -8.98 -0.27
N GLY A 56 2.60 -7.92 -0.51
CA GLY A 56 1.66 -7.39 0.47
C GLY A 56 0.59 -8.40 0.89
N THR A 57 -0.01 -9.10 -0.08
CA THR A 57 -0.99 -10.16 0.20
C THR A 57 -0.37 -11.32 0.96
N ASN A 58 0.82 -11.77 0.55
CA ASN A 58 1.56 -12.83 1.24
C ASN A 58 1.87 -12.46 2.70
N ALA A 59 2.29 -11.22 2.96
CA ALA A 59 2.56 -10.73 4.31
C ALA A 59 1.30 -10.73 5.19
N VAL A 60 0.15 -10.26 4.66
CA VAL A 60 -1.12 -10.28 5.38
C VAL A 60 -1.58 -11.71 5.70
N THR A 61 -1.43 -12.65 4.75
CA THR A 61 -1.74 -14.06 4.99
C THR A 61 -0.87 -14.64 6.10
N LYS A 62 0.45 -14.45 6.04
CA LYS A 62 1.39 -14.93 7.07
C LYS A 62 1.05 -14.35 8.45
N TYR A 63 0.78 -13.06 8.53
CA TYR A 63 0.39 -12.39 9.78
C TYR A 63 -0.89 -12.99 10.36
N THR A 64 -1.89 -13.22 9.51
CA THR A 64 -3.19 -13.80 9.92
C THR A 64 -3.04 -15.25 10.38
N SER A 65 -2.17 -16.04 9.74
CA SER A 65 -1.89 -17.44 10.14
C SER A 65 -1.00 -17.58 11.37
N SER A 66 -0.21 -16.54 11.71
CA SER A 66 0.64 -16.54 12.92
C SER A 66 -0.10 -16.16 14.20
N LYS A 67 -1.36 -15.74 14.08
CA LYS A 67 -2.24 -15.38 15.19
C LYS A 67 -3.13 -16.55 15.55
#